data_AF-A0A7C7AH81-F1
#
_entry.id   AF-A0A7C7AH81-F1
#
_cell.length_a   1.000
_cell.length_b   1.000
_cell.length_c   1.000
_cell.angle_alpha   90.00
_cell.angle_beta   90.00
_cell.angle_gamma   90.00
#
_symmetry.space_group_name_H-M   'P 1'
#
loop_
_entity.id
_entity.type
_entity.pdbx_description
1 polymer ?
#
loop_
_entity_poly.entity_id
_entity_poly.type
_entity_poly.pdbx_seq_one_letter_code
_entity_poly.pdbx_strand_id
1 'polypeptide(L)'
;MKNLKKFLAILISTLLVLGMAGCSSPTDTNQPEPVEETPAETPPEEQTGMKPGKYTAAFRGYKSDVKVETEVDSEKIISVKVLEHKETDGIGTHAVERLPKIIVDSQSVKVDTISGATTTSYAIINGVKDALKQAGADMKKFELVPPAPTPKDVTLDTDVVVIGGGAAGLSAALEARRNGAE
;
A
#
# COMPACT_ATOMS: atom_id res chain seq x y z
N MET A 1 -39.06 3.22 34.24
CA MET A 1 -38.08 3.78 33.28
C MET A 1 -36.78 2.97 33.11
N LYS A 2 -36.18 2.33 34.14
CA LYS A 2 -34.87 1.64 34.01
C LYS A 2 -34.88 0.46 33.01
N ASN A 3 -36.00 -0.24 32.87
CA ASN A 3 -36.15 -1.37 31.94
C ASN A 3 -36.43 -0.95 30.49
N LEU A 4 -37.03 0.24 30.29
CA LEU A 4 -37.34 0.76 28.95
C LEU A 4 -36.08 1.03 28.12
N LYS A 5 -34.99 1.49 28.76
CA LYS A 5 -33.69 1.67 28.11
C LYS A 5 -33.05 0.34 27.65
N LYS A 6 -33.31 -0.76 28.36
CA LYS A 6 -32.85 -2.10 27.96
C LYS A 6 -33.66 -2.65 26.79
N PHE A 7 -34.99 -2.49 26.81
CA PHE A 7 -35.84 -2.84 25.67
C PHE A 7 -35.51 -2.02 24.41
N LEU A 8 -35.25 -0.72 24.55
CA LEU A 8 -34.86 0.13 23.42
C LEU A 8 -33.51 -0.30 22.80
N ALA A 9 -32.54 -0.70 23.62
CA ALA A 9 -31.25 -1.21 23.14
C ALA A 9 -31.39 -2.56 22.39
N ILE A 10 -32.26 -3.45 22.86
CA ILE A 10 -32.53 -4.74 22.19
C ILE A 10 -33.28 -4.51 20.87
N LEU A 11 -34.27 -3.60 20.85
CA LEU A 11 -35.06 -3.27 19.65
C LEU A 11 -34.20 -2.67 18.53
N ILE A 12 -33.20 -1.85 18.88
CA ILE A 12 -32.24 -1.28 17.92
C ILE A 12 -31.26 -2.35 17.41
N SER A 13 -30.91 -3.36 18.23
CA SER A 13 -30.03 -4.45 17.83
C SER A 13 -30.69 -5.50 16.92
N THR A 14 -32.02 -5.68 16.97
CA THR A 14 -32.73 -6.64 16.12
C THR A 14 -33.22 -6.06 14.79
N LEU A 15 -33.31 -4.73 14.66
CA LEU A 15 -33.69 -4.07 13.40
C LEU A 15 -32.61 -4.08 12.31
N LEU A 16 -31.39 -4.50 12.65
CA LEU A 16 -30.20 -4.43 11.77
C LEU A 16 -29.89 -5.74 11.01
N VAL A 17 -30.74 -6.76 11.13
CA VAL A 17 -30.48 -8.13 10.61
C VAL A 17 -31.53 -8.60 9.59
N LEU A 18 -32.63 -7.87 9.38
CA LEU A 18 -33.67 -8.23 8.39
C LEU A 18 -33.61 -7.31 7.16
N GLY A 19 -32.82 -7.70 6.15
CA GLY A 19 -32.66 -6.90 4.95
C GLY A 19 -31.88 -7.55 3.81
N MET A 20 -32.24 -8.77 3.38
CA MET A 20 -32.13 -9.24 1.98
C MET A 20 -32.59 -10.71 1.81
N ALA A 21 -33.76 -10.92 1.21
CA ALA A 21 -34.17 -12.22 0.64
C ALA A 21 -35.29 -12.04 -0.41
N GLY A 22 -35.10 -12.62 -1.60
CA GLY A 22 -36.08 -12.75 -2.70
C GLY A 22 -36.05 -11.62 -3.77
N CYS A 23 -36.31 -11.87 -5.06
CA CYS A 23 -36.48 -13.14 -5.80
C CYS A 23 -36.34 -12.97 -7.34
N SER A 24 -36.22 -14.12 -8.03
CA SER A 24 -36.27 -14.45 -9.49
C SER A 24 -37.25 -13.65 -10.38
N SER A 25 -37.18 -13.56 -11.73
CA SER A 25 -36.25 -13.92 -12.88
C SER A 25 -36.95 -13.36 -14.17
N PRO A 26 -36.86 -13.85 -15.44
CA PRO A 26 -35.87 -14.62 -16.25
C PRO A 26 -35.55 -14.00 -17.66
N THR A 27 -34.71 -14.67 -18.50
CA THR A 27 -34.90 -14.97 -19.97
C THR A 27 -33.59 -14.94 -20.81
N ASP A 28 -33.42 -15.98 -21.64
CA ASP A 28 -32.36 -16.23 -22.66
C ASP A 28 -32.24 -15.22 -23.81
N THR A 29 -31.10 -15.22 -24.54
CA THR A 29 -30.98 -15.82 -25.91
C THR A 29 -29.63 -15.49 -26.62
N ASN A 30 -28.92 -16.57 -27.03
CA ASN A 30 -27.92 -16.78 -28.11
C ASN A 30 -26.99 -15.68 -28.73
N GLN A 31 -25.74 -16.11 -28.91
CA GLN A 31 -24.68 -15.78 -29.92
C GLN A 31 -25.17 -15.84 -31.42
N PRO A 32 -24.33 -15.64 -32.50
CA PRO A 32 -22.84 -15.51 -32.57
C PRO A 32 -22.19 -14.47 -33.55
N GLU A 33 -20.88 -14.15 -33.31
CA GLU A 33 -19.72 -14.01 -34.28
C GLU A 33 -19.76 -13.00 -35.47
N PRO A 34 -18.66 -12.74 -36.24
CA PRO A 34 -17.21 -12.57 -35.90
C PRO A 34 -16.50 -11.39 -36.64
N VAL A 35 -15.23 -11.10 -36.26
CA VAL A 35 -13.96 -10.85 -37.04
C VAL A 35 -13.03 -9.99 -36.16
N GLU A 36 -11.88 -10.46 -35.67
CA GLU A 36 -10.65 -10.93 -36.34
C GLU A 36 -9.81 -9.79 -36.97
N GLU A 37 -8.70 -9.44 -36.32
CA GLU A 37 -7.43 -9.12 -37.01
C GLU A 37 -6.22 -9.28 -36.06
N THR A 38 -5.26 -10.10 -36.46
CA THR A 38 -3.97 -10.33 -35.76
C THR A 38 -2.84 -9.73 -36.60
N PRO A 39 -1.96 -8.91 -36.01
CA PRO A 39 -0.52 -9.18 -36.14
C PRO A 39 0.29 -8.81 -34.87
N ALA A 40 1.43 -9.41 -34.56
CA ALA A 40 2.07 -10.62 -35.09
C ALA A 40 2.92 -11.25 -33.98
N GLU A 41 3.06 -12.57 -33.99
CA GLU A 41 3.78 -13.32 -32.96
C GLU A 41 5.29 -13.27 -33.23
N THR A 42 6.04 -12.61 -32.35
CA THR A 42 7.51 -12.79 -32.29
C THR A 42 7.78 -14.10 -31.54
N PRO A 43 8.65 -14.99 -32.05
CA PRO A 43 8.89 -16.30 -31.43
C PRO A 43 9.27 -16.17 -29.94
N PRO A 44 8.77 -17.06 -29.07
CA PRO A 44 9.16 -17.07 -27.68
C PRO A 44 10.63 -17.46 -27.57
N GLU A 45 11.50 -16.47 -27.33
CA GLU A 45 12.76 -16.75 -26.65
C GLU A 45 12.45 -17.47 -25.33
N GLU A 46 13.32 -18.41 -24.96
CA GLU A 46 13.15 -19.28 -23.79
C GLU A 46 13.37 -18.47 -22.51
N GLN A 47 12.34 -17.70 -22.10
CA GLN A 47 12.47 -16.69 -21.04
C GLN A 47 12.70 -17.31 -19.66
N THR A 48 13.96 -17.42 -19.27
CA THR A 48 14.37 -17.62 -17.88
C THR A 48 14.26 -16.30 -17.08
N GLY A 49 13.06 -15.69 -17.06
CA GLY A 49 12.86 -14.35 -16.51
C GLY A 49 11.39 -13.94 -16.36
N MET A 50 11.19 -12.71 -15.88
CA MET A 50 9.91 -12.02 -15.89
C MET A 50 9.53 -11.63 -17.34
N LYS A 51 8.24 -11.42 -17.58
CA LYS A 51 7.74 -10.75 -18.78
C LYS A 51 7.98 -9.24 -18.64
N PRO A 52 8.77 -8.59 -19.52
CA PRO A 52 8.96 -7.15 -19.48
C PRO A 52 7.65 -6.40 -19.70
N GLY A 53 7.42 -5.33 -18.95
CA GLY A 53 6.19 -4.55 -19.09
C GLY A 53 5.86 -3.64 -17.91
N LYS A 54 4.70 -2.99 -18.02
CA LYS A 54 4.10 -2.17 -16.96
C LYS A 54 2.85 -2.85 -16.44
N TYR A 55 2.81 -3.03 -15.14
CA TYR A 55 1.74 -3.72 -14.44
C TYR A 55 1.14 -2.77 -13.41
N THR A 56 -0.19 -2.64 -13.42
CA THR A 56 -0.90 -1.77 -12.48
C THR A 56 -1.76 -2.58 -11.54
N ALA A 57 -1.66 -2.30 -10.25
CA ALA A 57 -2.53 -2.87 -9.23
C ALA A 57 -2.98 -1.81 -8.23
N ALA A 58 -4.18 -1.96 -7.67
CA ALA A 58 -4.73 -1.06 -6.67
C ALA A 58 -5.06 -1.85 -5.40
N PHE A 59 -4.53 -1.36 -4.26
CA PHE A 59 -4.73 -1.99 -2.96
C PHE A 59 -5.26 -1.00 -1.94
N ARG A 60 -6.08 -1.48 -1.01
CA ARG A 60 -6.67 -0.66 0.05
C ARG A 60 -5.59 -0.07 0.96
N GLY A 61 -5.41 1.25 0.90
CA GLY A 61 -4.64 2.05 1.84
C GLY A 61 -5.46 2.43 3.08
N TYR A 62 -5.03 3.48 3.79
CA TYR A 62 -5.67 3.93 5.02
C TYR A 62 -7.02 4.64 4.74
N LYS A 63 -7.03 5.63 3.84
CA LYS A 63 -8.21 6.42 3.45
C LYS A 63 -8.80 5.99 2.12
N SER A 64 -7.97 5.76 1.11
CA SER A 64 -8.40 5.31 -0.22
C SER A 64 -7.69 4.03 -0.63
N ASP A 65 -8.01 3.54 -1.81
CA ASP A 65 -7.11 2.63 -2.50
C ASP A 65 -5.90 3.42 -3.01
N VAL A 66 -4.76 2.72 -3.12
CA VAL A 66 -3.49 3.24 -3.61
C VAL A 66 -3.18 2.45 -4.88
N LYS A 67 -3.16 3.14 -6.02
CA LYS A 67 -2.90 2.55 -7.34
C LYS A 67 -1.42 2.68 -7.66
N VAL A 68 -0.75 1.57 -7.93
CA VAL A 68 0.68 1.49 -8.21
C VAL A 68 0.91 0.96 -9.62
N GLU A 69 1.70 1.68 -10.41
CA GLU A 69 2.36 1.17 -11.63
C GLU A 69 3.74 0.63 -11.23
N THR A 70 4.05 -0.60 -11.63
CA THR A 70 5.39 -1.17 -11.53
C THR A 70 5.85 -1.55 -12.94
N GLU A 71 7.06 -1.13 -13.29
CA GLU A 71 7.71 -1.40 -14.56
C GLU A 71 8.86 -2.39 -14.31
N VAL A 72 8.91 -3.47 -15.09
CA VAL A 72 9.92 -4.54 -14.97
C VAL A 72 10.53 -4.87 -16.33
N ASP A 73 11.76 -5.34 -16.34
CA ASP A 73 12.34 -6.09 -17.47
C ASP A 73 12.30 -7.60 -17.17
N SER A 74 13.19 -8.39 -17.79
CA SER A 74 13.29 -9.82 -17.58
C SER A 74 13.89 -10.23 -16.23
N GLU A 75 14.59 -9.33 -15.53
CA GLU A 75 15.39 -9.66 -14.35
C GLU A 75 15.08 -8.78 -13.12
N LYS A 76 14.68 -7.52 -13.32
CA LYS A 76 14.59 -6.50 -12.25
C LYS A 76 13.38 -5.58 -12.38
N ILE A 77 13.08 -4.91 -11.26
CA ILE A 77 12.16 -3.79 -11.16
C ILE A 77 12.86 -2.53 -11.68
N ILE A 78 12.35 -1.94 -12.75
CA ILE A 78 12.88 -0.70 -13.36
C ILE A 78 12.34 0.53 -12.63
N SER A 79 11.02 0.59 -12.42
CA SER A 79 10.39 1.73 -11.76
C SER A 79 9.13 1.33 -10.98
N VAL A 80 8.84 2.06 -9.91
CA VAL A 80 7.59 1.95 -9.14
C VAL A 80 7.03 3.37 -9.00
N LYS A 81 5.74 3.55 -9.30
CA LYS A 81 5.06 4.85 -9.23
C LYS A 81 3.69 4.67 -8.61
N VAL A 82 3.34 5.52 -7.65
CA VAL A 82 1.95 5.64 -7.19
C VAL A 82 1.23 6.58 -8.14
N LEU A 83 0.23 6.06 -8.86
CA LEU A 83 -0.55 6.83 -9.83
C LEU A 83 -1.69 7.61 -9.16
N GLU A 84 -2.35 7.00 -8.17
CA GLU A 84 -3.54 7.55 -7.52
C GLU A 84 -3.55 7.19 -6.03
N HIS A 85 -3.79 8.17 -5.15
CA HIS A 85 -4.03 7.99 -3.72
C HIS A 85 -4.78 9.19 -3.13
N LYS A 86 -5.45 9.03 -1.98
CA LYS A 86 -6.09 10.10 -1.16
C LYS A 86 -5.82 9.90 0.33
N GLU A 87 -4.58 9.50 0.63
CA GLU A 87 -4.08 9.22 1.98
C GLU A 87 -3.93 10.51 2.81
N THR A 88 -3.52 10.40 4.08
CA THR A 88 -3.35 11.58 4.94
C THR A 88 -2.03 12.29 4.64
N ASP A 89 -2.11 13.56 4.26
CA ASP A 89 -0.96 14.46 4.07
C ASP A 89 -0.06 14.48 5.32
N GLY A 90 1.26 14.41 5.11
CA GLY A 90 2.25 14.35 6.20
C GLY A 90 2.31 13.01 6.94
N ILE A 91 1.52 12.02 6.54
CA ILE A 91 1.59 10.64 7.06
C ILE A 91 1.73 9.65 5.91
N GLY A 92 0.64 9.41 5.17
CA GLY A 92 0.62 8.47 4.04
C GLY A 92 1.43 8.95 2.85
N THR A 93 1.55 10.26 2.64
CA THR A 93 2.39 10.83 1.58
C THR A 93 3.86 10.45 1.73
N HIS A 94 4.38 10.32 2.96
CA HIS A 94 5.76 9.87 3.17
C HIS A 94 5.99 8.40 2.76
N ALA A 95 4.97 7.53 2.81
CA ALA A 95 5.05 6.19 2.23
C ALA A 95 5.03 6.25 0.70
N VAL A 96 4.16 7.09 0.12
CA VAL A 96 4.07 7.32 -1.33
C VAL A 96 5.37 7.86 -1.92
N GLU A 97 6.03 8.80 -1.25
CA GLU A 97 7.27 9.44 -1.71
C GLU A 97 8.49 8.52 -1.61
N ARG A 98 8.63 7.80 -0.48
CA ARG A 98 9.89 7.12 -0.12
C ARG A 98 9.91 5.66 -0.54
N LEU A 99 8.81 4.94 -0.34
CA LEU A 99 8.78 3.48 -0.46
C LEU A 99 8.98 2.97 -1.89
N PRO A 100 8.44 3.60 -2.95
CA PRO A 100 8.75 3.23 -4.33
C PRO A 100 10.24 3.24 -4.64
N LYS A 101 10.97 4.27 -4.19
CA LYS A 101 12.42 4.36 -4.39
C LYS A 101 13.17 3.24 -3.65
N ILE A 102 12.81 2.99 -2.39
CA ILE A 102 13.44 1.94 -1.57
C ILE A 102 13.28 0.56 -2.25
N ILE A 103 12.09 0.25 -2.77
CA ILE A 103 11.82 -1.02 -3.48
C ILE A 103 12.67 -1.16 -4.75
N VAL A 104 12.83 -0.10 -5.54
CA VAL A 104 13.67 -0.10 -6.75
C VAL A 104 15.16 -0.20 -6.39
N ASP A 105 15.62 0.54 -5.38
CA ASP A 105 17.01 0.51 -4.92
C ASP A 105 17.40 -0.89 -4.39
N SER A 106 16.50 -1.53 -3.63
CA SER A 106 16.77 -2.81 -2.97
C SER A 106 16.38 -4.04 -3.78
N GLN A 107 15.68 -3.88 -4.90
CA GLN A 107 15.09 -4.97 -5.70
C GLN A 107 14.30 -5.98 -4.84
N SER A 108 13.55 -5.45 -3.86
CA SER A 108 12.89 -6.28 -2.84
C SER A 108 11.54 -5.72 -2.41
N VAL A 109 10.60 -6.62 -2.18
CA VAL A 109 9.29 -6.37 -1.56
C VAL A 109 9.28 -6.71 -0.06
N LYS A 110 10.44 -7.01 0.53
CA LYS A 110 10.67 -7.24 1.96
C LYS A 110 11.40 -6.05 2.59
N VAL A 111 10.87 -4.86 2.32
CA VAL A 111 11.34 -3.56 2.84
C VAL A 111 10.55 -3.13 4.06
N ASP A 112 11.13 -2.29 4.91
CA ASP A 112 10.45 -1.76 6.09
C ASP A 112 9.31 -0.79 5.73
N THR A 113 8.21 -0.83 6.48
CA THR A 113 7.12 0.13 6.34
C THR A 113 7.49 1.48 6.96
N ILE A 114 7.03 2.58 6.36
CA ILE A 114 7.22 3.92 6.94
C ILE A 114 6.40 4.05 8.23
N SER A 115 7.06 4.46 9.32
CA SER A 115 6.43 4.64 10.63
C SER A 115 5.24 5.60 10.57
N GLY A 116 4.12 5.23 11.20
CA GLY A 116 2.86 5.97 11.13
C GLY A 116 2.04 5.76 9.84
N ALA A 117 2.66 5.25 8.77
CA ALA A 117 2.04 5.03 7.46
C ALA A 117 2.01 3.54 7.06
N THR A 118 1.83 2.64 8.04
CA THR A 118 1.92 1.18 7.87
C THR A 118 0.92 0.64 6.84
N THR A 119 -0.37 1.02 6.92
CA THR A 119 -1.39 0.56 5.96
C THR A 119 -1.09 1.02 4.53
N THR A 120 -0.70 2.29 4.37
CA THR A 120 -0.28 2.85 3.07
C THR A 120 0.95 2.13 2.52
N SER A 121 1.93 1.84 3.38
CA SER A 121 3.14 1.10 3.00
C SER A 121 2.81 -0.30 2.51
N TYR A 122 1.93 -1.03 3.19
CA TYR A 122 1.47 -2.35 2.74
C TYR A 122 0.68 -2.29 1.43
N ALA A 123 -0.13 -1.26 1.19
CA ALA A 123 -0.83 -1.09 -0.09
C ALA A 123 0.18 -0.95 -1.25
N ILE A 124 1.25 -0.18 -1.07
CA ILE A 124 2.33 -0.02 -2.06
C ILE A 124 3.09 -1.33 -2.26
N ILE A 125 3.54 -1.98 -1.18
CA ILE A 125 4.27 -3.26 -1.23
C ILE A 125 3.43 -4.35 -1.92
N ASN A 126 2.13 -4.41 -1.62
CA ASN A 126 1.23 -5.38 -2.26
C ASN A 126 1.00 -5.05 -3.74
N GLY A 127 0.94 -3.77 -4.12
CA GLY A 127 0.90 -3.33 -5.51
C GLY A 127 2.09 -3.87 -6.32
N VAL A 128 3.31 -3.74 -5.79
CA VAL A 128 4.51 -4.29 -6.42
C VAL A 128 4.52 -5.82 -6.42
N LYS A 129 4.11 -6.47 -5.31
CA LYS A 129 4.00 -7.95 -5.24
C LYS A 129 3.03 -8.50 -6.28
N ASP A 130 1.94 -7.80 -6.55
CA ASP A 130 0.96 -8.20 -7.55
C ASP A 130 1.49 -8.02 -8.96
N ALA A 131 2.12 -6.88 -9.26
CA ALA A 131 2.82 -6.64 -10.50
C ALA A 131 3.90 -7.70 -10.81
N LEU A 132 4.73 -8.07 -9.82
CA LEU A 132 5.72 -9.14 -9.96
C LEU A 132 5.07 -10.50 -10.29
N LYS A 133 3.93 -10.83 -9.69
CA LYS A 133 3.16 -12.04 -10.03
C LYS A 133 2.58 -11.99 -11.45
N GLN A 134 2.02 -10.85 -11.85
CA GLN A 134 1.51 -10.64 -13.22
C GLN A 134 2.64 -10.77 -14.27
N ALA A 135 3.85 -10.33 -13.92
CA ALA A 135 5.07 -10.51 -14.73
C ALA A 135 5.64 -11.94 -14.71
N GLY A 136 5.13 -12.86 -13.89
CA GLY A 136 5.65 -14.23 -13.77
C GLY A 136 6.96 -14.35 -12.97
N ALA A 137 7.24 -13.41 -12.07
CA ALA A 137 8.45 -13.41 -11.25
C ALA A 137 8.58 -14.63 -10.32
N ASP A 138 9.80 -15.16 -10.18
CA ASP A 138 10.15 -15.96 -9.01
C ASP A 138 10.25 -15.02 -7.79
N MET A 139 9.17 -14.98 -7.00
CA MET A 139 9.07 -14.15 -5.80
C MET A 139 10.23 -14.33 -4.82
N LYS A 140 10.91 -15.49 -4.80
CA LYS A 140 12.07 -15.72 -3.92
C LYS A 140 13.22 -14.75 -4.20
N LYS A 141 13.39 -14.31 -5.46
CA LYS A 141 14.39 -13.31 -5.86
C LYS A 141 14.10 -11.94 -5.25
N PHE A 142 12.83 -11.61 -5.02
CA PHE A 142 12.36 -10.31 -4.55
C PHE A 142 11.99 -10.31 -3.05
N GLU A 143 12.08 -11.43 -2.34
CA GLU A 143 11.84 -11.54 -0.89
C GLU A 143 13.13 -11.56 -0.05
N LEU A 144 14.27 -11.20 -0.66
CA LEU A 144 15.53 -10.99 0.02
C LEU A 144 15.41 -9.82 1.01
N VAL A 145 15.88 -10.00 2.24
CA VAL A 145 15.99 -8.89 3.21
C VAL A 145 17.10 -7.97 2.70
N PRO A 146 16.83 -6.68 2.43
CA PRO A 146 17.89 -5.73 2.08
C PRO A 146 18.91 -5.65 3.23
N PRO A 147 20.22 -5.53 2.94
CA PRO A 147 21.19 -5.29 4.00
C PRO A 147 20.80 -4.03 4.76
N ALA A 148 20.78 -4.10 6.09
CA ALA A 148 20.45 -2.96 6.92
C ALA A 148 21.37 -1.78 6.56
N PRO A 149 20.84 -0.56 6.37
CA PRO A 149 21.67 0.59 6.05
C PRO A 149 22.70 0.79 7.16
N THR A 150 23.97 0.94 6.80
CA THR A 150 25.04 1.21 7.78
C THR A 150 24.64 2.43 8.61
N PRO A 151 24.56 2.31 9.95
CA PRO A 151 24.27 3.46 10.79
C PRO A 151 25.28 4.56 10.50
N LYS A 152 24.77 5.74 10.16
CA LYS A 152 25.58 6.96 10.10
C LYS A 152 25.34 7.68 11.41
N ASP A 153 26.37 7.76 12.24
CA ASP A 153 26.32 8.58 13.44
C ASP A 153 26.17 10.05 13.00
N VAL A 154 25.11 10.69 13.49
CA VAL A 154 24.85 12.11 13.27
C VAL A 154 24.94 12.79 14.63
N THR A 155 26.02 13.52 14.84
CA THR A 155 26.16 14.43 15.99
C THR A 155 25.36 15.70 15.71
N LEU A 156 24.48 16.08 16.64
CA LEU A 156 23.75 17.33 16.62
C LEU A 156 24.01 18.03 17.95
N ASP A 157 24.56 19.25 17.89
CA ASP A 157 24.68 20.13 19.04
C ASP A 157 23.34 20.89 19.22
N THR A 158 22.72 20.77 20.39
CA THR A 158 21.47 21.44 20.78
C THR A 158 21.47 21.60 22.31
N ASP A 159 20.74 22.60 22.81
CA ASP A 159 20.59 22.81 24.26
C ASP A 159 19.77 21.71 24.94
N VAL A 160 18.73 21.19 24.25
CA VAL A 160 17.77 20.23 24.82
C VAL A 160 17.25 19.24 23.77
N VAL A 161 17.58 17.95 23.94
CA VAL A 161 16.97 16.87 23.15
C VAL A 161 15.74 16.27 23.87
N VAL A 162 14.59 16.24 23.18
CA VAL A 162 13.35 15.62 23.69
C VAL A 162 13.03 14.33 22.93
N ILE A 163 13.15 13.20 23.62
CA ILE A 163 12.90 11.86 23.03
C ILE A 163 11.48 11.39 23.41
N GLY A 164 10.54 11.50 22.46
CA GLY A 164 9.20 10.91 22.54
C GLY A 164 8.06 11.89 22.28
N GLY A 165 7.14 11.55 21.37
CA GLY A 165 6.01 12.40 20.96
C GLY A 165 4.75 12.34 21.83
N GLY A 166 4.83 11.81 23.05
CA GLY A 166 3.70 11.74 23.98
C GLY A 166 3.35 13.10 24.62
N ALA A 167 2.25 13.16 25.39
CA ALA A 167 1.82 14.40 26.06
C ALA A 167 2.91 15.05 26.93
N ALA A 168 3.70 14.23 27.63
CA ALA A 168 4.86 14.71 28.41
C ALA A 168 5.95 15.31 27.52
N GLY A 169 6.29 14.65 26.40
CA GLY A 169 7.34 15.12 25.49
C GLY A 169 6.94 16.38 24.72
N LEU A 170 5.69 16.47 24.24
CA LEU A 170 5.16 17.71 23.66
C LEU A 170 5.14 18.87 24.67
N SER A 171 4.83 18.59 25.94
CA SER A 171 4.89 19.60 27.01
C SER A 171 6.32 20.05 27.29
N ALA A 172 7.26 19.10 27.36
CA ALA A 172 8.68 19.39 27.56
C ALA A 172 9.28 20.20 26.39
N ALA A 173 8.96 19.84 25.14
CA ALA A 173 9.41 20.55 23.95
C ALA A 173 8.82 21.97 23.84
N LEU A 174 7.56 22.17 24.24
CA LEU A 174 6.95 23.49 24.31
C LEU A 174 7.63 24.36 25.38
N GLU A 175 7.91 23.78 26.55
CA GLU A 175 8.49 24.53 27.67
C GLU A 175 9.98 24.83 27.46
N ALA A 176 10.76 23.90 26.89
CA ALA A 176 12.15 24.16 26.50
C ALA A 176 12.24 25.37 25.54
N ARG A 177 11.38 25.39 24.50
CA ARG A 177 11.33 26.50 23.53
C ARG A 177 10.89 27.82 24.15
N ARG A 178 9.97 27.82 25.12
CA ARG A 178 9.57 29.03 25.86
C ARG A 178 10.72 29.62 26.68
N ASN A 179 11.63 28.77 27.15
CA ASN A 179 12.82 29.16 27.88
C ASN A 179 14.04 29.39 26.96
N GLY A 180 13.84 29.41 25.64
CA GLY A 180 14.86 29.83 24.66
C GLY A 180 15.76 28.74 24.10
N ALA A 181 15.49 27.46 24.36
CA ALA A 181 16.21 26.36 23.72
C ALA A 181 15.79 26.18 22.25
N GLU A 182 16.77 25.96 21.35
CA GLU A 182 16.58 25.67 19.92
C GLU A 182 16.86 24.20 19.53
#